data_AF-A0AAJ2MFZ1-F1
#
_entry.id   AF-A0AAJ2MFZ1-F1
#
_cell.length_a   1.000
_cell.length_b   1.000
_cell.length_c   1.000
_cell.angle_alpha   90.00
_cell.angle_beta   90.00
_cell.angle_gamma   90.00
#
_symmetry.space_group_name_H-M   'P 1'
#
loop_
_entity.id
_entity.type
_entity.pdbx_description
1 polymer ?
#
loop_
_entity_poly.entity_id
_entity_poly.type
_entity_poly.pdbx_seq_one_letter_code
_entity_poly.pdbx_strand_id
1 'polypeptide(L)'
;MSTDSIPADVFATIAPADRDRALLRAALRLLAHGAPVTVTELAAAAGVDAGDLEETPIGADIEYDEQGRVLGWGLTLNPTPHRFTVAGHQLYTWCAPDTLVFPAVIGASAHVESECPVTVSAVRLTVDPVTGVTDLQPAAAMVG
;
A
#
# COMPACT_ATOMS: atom_id res chain seq x y z
N MET A 1 -10.89 -35.75 19.61
CA MET A 1 -10.25 -34.74 18.75
C MET A 1 -11.04 -33.46 18.94
N SER A 2 -10.55 -32.57 19.79
CA SER A 2 -11.19 -31.29 20.10
C SER A 2 -10.78 -30.30 19.02
N THR A 3 -11.74 -29.72 18.31
CA THR A 3 -11.51 -28.53 17.48
C THR A 3 -11.47 -27.34 18.42
N ASP A 4 -10.29 -27.03 18.96
CA ASP A 4 -10.09 -25.73 19.61
C ASP A 4 -10.29 -24.66 18.54
N SER A 5 -11.43 -23.98 18.64
CA SER A 5 -11.72 -22.81 17.83
C SER A 5 -10.76 -21.72 18.28
N ILE A 6 -9.89 -21.25 17.39
CA ILE A 6 -9.05 -20.09 17.67
C ILE A 6 -10.01 -18.94 18.02
N PRO A 7 -9.91 -18.35 19.23
CA PRO A 7 -10.85 -17.32 19.63
C PRO A 7 -10.68 -16.09 18.73
N ALA A 8 -11.81 -15.46 18.40
CA ALA A 8 -11.85 -14.35 17.44
C ALA A 8 -11.00 -13.13 17.89
N ASP A 9 -10.63 -13.08 19.16
CA ASP A 9 -9.73 -12.09 19.76
C ASP A 9 -8.28 -12.21 19.27
N VAL A 10 -7.82 -13.41 18.91
CA VAL A 10 -6.50 -13.63 18.30
C VAL A 10 -6.46 -12.95 16.94
N PHE A 11 -7.51 -13.08 16.12
CA PHE A 11 -7.60 -12.38 14.85
C PHE A 11 -7.75 -10.85 15.01
N ALA A 12 -8.47 -10.39 16.02
CA ALA A 12 -8.57 -8.97 16.34
C ALA A 12 -7.24 -8.36 16.84
N THR A 13 -6.35 -9.18 17.41
CA THR A 13 -5.02 -8.77 17.86
C THR A 13 -4.00 -8.69 16.71
N ILE A 14 -4.26 -9.41 15.60
CA ILE A 14 -3.38 -9.45 14.42
C ILE A 14 -3.84 -8.45 13.34
N ALA A 15 -5.12 -8.07 13.33
CA ALA A 15 -5.62 -7.01 12.46
C ALA A 15 -5.13 -5.64 12.96
N PRO A 16 -4.66 -4.74 12.08
CA PRO A 16 -4.41 -3.37 12.47
C PRO A 16 -5.67 -2.79 13.11
N ALA A 17 -5.54 -2.02 14.18
CA ALA A 17 -6.66 -1.31 14.79
C ALA A 17 -7.43 -0.54 13.70
N ASP A 18 -8.75 -0.39 13.85
CA ASP A 18 -9.58 0.26 12.82
C ASP A 18 -9.04 1.63 12.38
N ARG A 19 -8.38 2.33 13.29
CA ARG A 19 -7.63 3.57 13.07
C ARG A 19 -6.50 3.40 12.05
N ASP A 20 -5.58 2.46 12.27
CA ASP A 20 -4.40 2.25 11.41
C ASP A 20 -4.82 1.82 10.00
N ARG A 21 -5.88 1.01 9.90
CA ARG A 21 -6.46 0.63 8.61
C ARG A 21 -7.09 1.82 7.88
N ALA A 22 -7.77 2.72 8.59
CA ALA A 22 -8.32 3.94 8.02
C ALA A 22 -7.22 4.88 7.52
N LEU A 23 -6.16 5.04 8.31
CA LEU A 23 -4.99 5.86 7.97
C LEU A 23 -4.22 5.30 6.77
N LEU A 24 -3.92 3.99 6.75
CA LEU A 24 -3.26 3.37 5.59
C LEU A 24 -4.09 3.59 4.32
N ARG A 25 -5.40 3.35 4.37
CA ARG A 25 -6.30 3.60 3.23
C ARG A 25 -6.26 5.06 2.77
N ALA A 26 -6.26 6.01 3.71
CA ALA A 26 -6.16 7.43 3.41
C ALA A 26 -4.80 7.78 2.78
N ALA A 27 -3.70 7.28 3.35
CA ALA A 27 -2.34 7.47 2.83
C ALA A 27 -2.21 6.96 1.39
N LEU A 28 -2.66 5.74 1.10
CA LEU A 28 -2.60 5.15 -0.24
C LEU A 28 -3.34 6.02 -1.27
N ARG A 29 -4.51 6.57 -0.91
CA ARG A 29 -5.29 7.43 -1.81
C ARG A 29 -4.67 8.80 -2.00
N LEU A 30 -4.11 9.39 -0.94
CA LEU A 30 -3.47 10.69 -1.02
C LEU A 30 -2.16 10.61 -1.82
N LEU A 31 -1.29 9.64 -1.51
CA LEU A 31 -0.02 9.39 -2.22
C LEU A 31 -0.23 9.04 -3.69
N ALA A 32 -1.38 8.48 -4.08
CA ALA A 32 -1.72 8.22 -5.49
C ALA A 32 -1.69 9.47 -6.38
N HIS A 33 -1.72 10.67 -5.80
CA HIS A 33 -1.58 11.95 -6.51
C HIS A 33 -0.11 12.38 -6.71
N GLY A 34 0.85 11.58 -6.28
CA GLY A 34 2.29 11.79 -6.53
C GLY A 34 2.95 12.91 -5.74
N ALA A 35 2.43 13.24 -4.56
CA ALA A 35 3.00 14.26 -3.68
C ALA A 35 3.10 13.77 -2.23
N PRO A 36 4.07 14.29 -1.43
CA PRO A 36 4.15 14.01 0.00
C PRO A 36 2.88 14.46 0.73
N VAL A 37 2.49 13.71 1.76
CA VAL A 37 1.23 13.92 2.49
C VAL A 37 1.52 14.41 3.90
N THR A 38 0.91 15.51 4.32
CA THR A 38 1.04 16.01 5.70
C THR A 38 0.26 15.13 6.68
N VAL A 39 0.69 15.10 7.95
CA VAL A 39 -0.04 14.40 9.02
C VAL A 39 -1.47 14.93 9.17
N THR A 40 -1.67 16.24 8.99
CA THR A 40 -3.00 16.86 9.05
C THR A 40 -3.92 16.41 7.91
N GLU A 41 -3.42 16.36 6.67
CA GLU A 41 -4.19 15.84 5.53
C GLU A 41 -4.55 14.36 5.72
N LEU A 42 -3.59 13.58 6.24
CA LEU A 42 -3.78 12.17 6.52
C LEU A 42 -4.88 11.96 7.59
N ALA A 43 -4.79 12.67 8.71
CA ALA A 43 -5.78 12.62 9.79
C ALA A 43 -7.18 12.98 9.30
N ALA A 44 -7.29 14.10 8.57
CA ALA A 44 -8.55 14.58 8.03
C ALA A 44 -9.18 13.55 7.06
N ALA A 45 -8.38 12.97 6.17
CA ALA A 45 -8.86 11.97 5.21
C ALA A 45 -9.23 10.63 5.88
N ALA A 46 -8.61 10.29 7.01
CA ALA A 46 -8.93 9.10 7.80
C ALA A 46 -10.11 9.32 8.76
N GLY A 47 -10.53 10.57 9.00
CA GLY A 47 -11.54 10.91 10.02
C GLY A 47 -11.02 10.75 11.45
N VAL A 48 -9.72 10.96 11.65
CA VAL A 48 -9.02 10.85 12.95
C VAL A 48 -8.58 12.25 13.39
N ASP A 49 -8.53 12.52 14.69
CA ASP A 49 -7.99 13.78 15.20
C ASP A 49 -6.46 13.82 15.00
N ALA A 50 -5.93 14.97 14.59
CA ALA A 50 -4.49 15.12 14.39
C ALA A 50 -3.70 15.04 15.72
N GLY A 51 -4.28 15.52 16.83
CA GLY A 51 -3.67 15.41 18.16
C GLY A 51 -3.49 13.95 18.59
N ASP A 52 -4.40 13.05 18.19
CA ASP A 52 -4.26 11.61 18.47
C ASP A 52 -3.01 11.02 17.80
N LEU A 53 -2.58 11.55 16.63
CA LEU A 53 -1.40 11.06 15.91
C LEU A 53 -0.08 11.52 16.57
N GLU A 54 -0.10 12.64 17.30
CA GLU A 54 1.05 13.11 18.09
C GLU A 54 1.22 12.27 19.36
N GLU A 55 0.12 11.94 20.04
CA GLU A 55 0.15 11.15 21.28
C GLU A 55 0.34 9.65 21.01
N THR A 56 -0.24 9.14 19.93
CA THR A 56 -0.15 7.74 19.51
C THR A 56 0.37 7.64 18.08
N PRO A 57 1.71 7.62 17.90
CA PRO A 57 2.34 7.51 16.59
C PRO A 57 1.85 6.29 15.82
N ILE A 58 1.74 6.45 14.51
CA ILE A 58 1.26 5.43 13.58
C ILE A 58 2.43 4.64 13.01
N GLY A 59 2.28 3.31 12.95
CA GLY A 59 3.11 2.32 12.23
C GLY A 59 4.63 2.53 12.20
N ALA A 60 5.42 1.55 12.64
CA ALA A 60 6.88 1.61 12.55
C ALA A 60 7.42 1.71 11.11
N ASP A 61 6.63 1.28 10.12
CA ASP A 61 7.01 1.22 8.72
C ASP A 61 6.34 2.35 7.94
N ILE A 62 6.74 3.60 8.21
CA ILE A 62 6.32 4.78 7.43
C ILE A 62 7.58 5.58 7.06
N GLU A 63 7.68 5.93 5.79
CA GLU A 63 8.72 6.82 5.28
C GLU A 63 8.25 8.28 5.40
N TYR A 64 9.10 9.13 5.97
CA TYR A 64 8.87 10.57 6.09
C TYR A 64 9.97 11.36 5.39
N ASP A 65 9.64 12.56 4.92
CA ASP A 65 10.63 13.55 4.51
C ASP A 65 11.17 14.36 5.71
N GLU A 66 12.12 15.26 5.45
CA GLU A 66 12.72 16.13 6.47
C GLU A 66 11.72 17.09 7.12
N GLN A 67 10.55 17.31 6.50
CA GLN A 67 9.47 18.14 7.02
C GLN A 67 8.41 17.32 7.79
N GLY A 68 8.63 16.02 7.97
CA GLY A 68 7.69 15.13 8.65
C GLY A 68 6.44 14.79 7.83
N ARG A 69 6.48 14.99 6.50
CA ARG A 69 5.41 14.56 5.59
C ARG A 69 5.64 13.12 5.18
N VAL A 70 4.56 12.36 5.07
CA VAL A 70 4.58 10.96 4.64
C VAL A 70 4.97 10.90 3.16
N LEU A 71 6.04 10.14 2.89
CA LEU A 71 6.50 9.77 1.55
C LEU A 71 6.05 8.37 1.17
N GLY A 72 5.86 7.48 2.15
CA GLY A 72 5.50 6.11 1.85
C GLY A 72 4.96 5.29 3.02
N TRP A 73 4.00 4.42 2.72
CA TRP A 73 3.46 3.40 3.60
C TRP A 73 2.96 2.23 2.74
N GLY A 74 3.87 1.31 2.41
CA GLY A 74 3.68 0.30 1.37
C GLY A 74 3.78 0.86 -0.05
N LEU A 75 2.95 1.88 -0.37
CA LEU A 75 3.09 2.73 -1.56
C LEU A 75 4.02 3.88 -1.21
N THR A 76 4.98 4.23 -2.09
CA THR A 76 5.99 5.26 -1.82
C THR A 76 6.33 6.09 -3.05
N LEU A 77 6.75 7.33 -2.81
CA LEU A 77 7.36 8.22 -3.81
C LEU A 77 8.83 7.84 -4.10
N ASN A 78 9.47 7.08 -3.22
CA ASN A 78 10.87 6.70 -3.34
C ASN A 78 11.04 5.50 -4.29
N PRO A 79 12.03 5.52 -5.21
CA PRO A 79 12.22 4.43 -6.14
C PRO A 79 12.47 3.07 -5.49
N THR A 80 11.70 2.07 -5.91
CA THR A 80 11.92 0.65 -5.62
C THR A 80 11.94 -0.18 -6.92
N PRO A 81 12.29 -1.48 -6.86
CA PRO A 81 12.14 -2.38 -8.01
C PRO A 81 10.70 -2.59 -8.47
N HIS A 82 9.69 -2.25 -7.67
CA HIS A 82 8.27 -2.39 -8.01
C HIS A 82 7.70 -1.03 -8.43
N ARG A 83 7.83 -0.69 -9.71
CA ARG A 83 7.24 0.52 -10.30
C ARG A 83 5.73 0.37 -10.38
N PHE A 84 5.02 1.37 -9.89
CA PHE A 84 3.57 1.39 -9.77
C PHE A 84 3.03 2.71 -10.33
N THR A 85 2.43 2.69 -11.51
CA THR A 85 1.90 3.88 -12.17
C THR A 85 0.38 3.90 -12.09
N VAL A 86 -0.18 4.90 -11.41
CA VAL A 86 -1.63 5.05 -11.19
C VAL A 86 -2.04 6.49 -11.46
N ALA A 87 -3.19 6.70 -12.10
CA ALA A 87 -3.73 8.03 -12.41
C ALA A 87 -2.73 9.01 -13.09
N GLY A 88 -1.76 8.48 -13.86
CA GLY A 88 -0.73 9.28 -14.53
C GLY A 88 0.50 9.61 -13.68
N HIS A 89 0.55 9.18 -12.42
CA HIS A 89 1.68 9.36 -11.52
C HIS A 89 2.49 8.07 -11.39
N GLN A 90 3.81 8.16 -11.61
CA GLN A 90 4.74 7.08 -11.32
C GLN A 90 5.07 7.09 -9.83
N LEU A 91 4.74 5.98 -9.17
CA LEU A 91 5.03 5.70 -7.77
C LEU A 91 5.73 4.33 -7.70
N TYR A 92 5.90 3.83 -6.49
CA TYR A 92 6.56 2.56 -6.23
C TYR A 92 5.89 1.83 -5.07
N THR A 93 6.05 0.52 -4.99
CA THR A 93 5.64 -0.25 -3.81
C THR A 93 6.81 -0.95 -3.14
N TRP A 94 6.68 -1.31 -1.86
CA TRP A 94 7.74 -2.00 -1.14
C TRP A 94 7.86 -3.48 -1.50
N CYS A 95 6.76 -4.13 -1.88
CA CYS A 95 6.78 -5.53 -2.31
C CYS A 95 5.85 -5.82 -3.49
N ALA A 96 5.97 -7.02 -4.06
CA ALA A 96 5.10 -7.47 -5.15
C ALA A 96 3.63 -7.63 -4.72
N PRO A 97 3.26 -8.22 -3.56
CA PRO A 97 1.87 -8.25 -3.09
C PRO A 97 1.18 -6.88 -3.06
N ASP A 98 1.88 -5.84 -2.63
CA ASP A 98 1.35 -4.46 -2.57
C ASP A 98 0.85 -3.99 -3.94
N THR A 99 1.57 -4.34 -5.02
CA THR A 99 1.19 -3.98 -6.40
C THR A 99 -0.17 -4.55 -6.82
N LEU A 100 -0.61 -5.66 -6.18
CA LEU A 100 -1.85 -6.34 -6.48
C LEU A 100 -3.02 -5.83 -5.63
N VAL A 101 -2.74 -5.41 -4.40
CA VAL A 101 -3.78 -5.03 -3.42
C VAL A 101 -4.13 -3.54 -3.54
N PHE A 102 -3.16 -2.66 -3.70
CA PHE A 102 -3.37 -1.22 -3.63
C PHE A 102 -4.29 -0.62 -4.71
N PRO A 103 -4.34 -1.11 -5.97
CA PRO A 103 -5.31 -0.62 -6.95
C PRO A 103 -6.75 -0.64 -6.44
N ALA A 104 -7.16 -1.71 -5.76
CA ALA A 104 -8.50 -1.83 -5.19
C ALA A 104 -8.74 -0.85 -4.02
N VAL A 105 -7.72 -0.56 -3.21
CA VAL A 105 -7.82 0.39 -2.10
C VAL A 105 -7.89 1.84 -2.62
N ILE A 106 -7.06 2.15 -3.60
CA ILE A 106 -7.01 3.45 -4.29
C ILE A 106 -8.29 3.69 -5.10
N GLY A 107 -8.85 2.62 -5.70
CA GLY A 107 -10.01 2.70 -6.57
C GLY A 107 -9.65 3.09 -8.01
N ALA A 108 -8.41 2.81 -8.44
CA ALA A 108 -7.93 3.13 -9.78
C ALA A 108 -7.04 2.00 -10.31
N SER A 109 -7.06 1.80 -11.64
CA SER A 109 -6.18 0.86 -12.32
C SER A 109 -4.72 1.31 -12.25
N ALA A 110 -3.81 0.35 -12.08
CA ALA A 110 -2.38 0.60 -12.04
C ALA A 110 -1.62 -0.25 -13.04
N HIS A 111 -0.62 0.36 -13.68
CA HIS A 111 0.37 -0.33 -14.49
C HIS A 111 1.58 -0.62 -13.62
N VAL A 112 2.00 -1.88 -13.60
CA VAL A 112 3.08 -2.36 -12.75
C VAL A 112 4.21 -2.86 -13.62
N GLU A 113 5.42 -2.37 -13.33
CA GLU A 113 6.66 -2.97 -13.84
C GLU A 113 7.53 -3.38 -12.67
N SER A 114 8.01 -4.61 -12.71
CA SER A 114 8.86 -5.17 -11.67
C SER A 114 9.98 -6.02 -12.24
N GLU A 115 10.83 -6.53 -11.37
CA GLU A 115 11.96 -7.39 -11.72
C GLU A 115 11.87 -8.69 -10.92
N CYS A 116 12.01 -9.83 -11.59
CA CYS A 116 12.10 -11.12 -10.93
C CYS A 116 13.42 -11.20 -10.15
N PRO A 117 13.41 -11.39 -8.82
CA PRO A 117 14.65 -11.36 -8.02
C PRO A 117 15.60 -12.53 -8.33
N VAL A 118 15.12 -13.60 -8.99
CA VAL A 118 15.91 -14.78 -9.34
C VAL A 118 16.53 -14.64 -10.73
N THR A 119 15.75 -14.16 -11.71
CA THR A 119 16.16 -14.14 -13.12
C THR A 119 16.54 -12.76 -13.62
N VAL A 120 16.29 -11.71 -12.83
CA VAL A 120 16.50 -10.30 -13.19
C VAL A 120 15.70 -9.90 -14.44
N SER A 121 14.68 -10.68 -14.80
CA SER A 121 13.83 -10.41 -15.96
C SER A 121 12.68 -9.47 -15.57
N ALA A 122 12.29 -8.60 -16.50
CA ALA A 122 11.17 -7.70 -16.31
C ALA A 122 9.84 -8.45 -16.24
N VAL A 123 9.02 -8.08 -15.26
CA VAL A 123 7.63 -8.50 -15.10
C VAL A 123 6.74 -7.28 -15.29
N ARG A 124 5.71 -7.38 -16.13
CA ARG A 124 4.74 -6.31 -16.37
C ARG A 124 3.32 -6.84 -16.23
N LEU A 125 2.43 -6.02 -15.71
CA LEU A 125 1.01 -6.32 -15.58
C LEU A 125 0.20 -5.04 -15.39
N THR A 126 -1.08 -5.13 -15.71
CA THR A 126 -2.09 -4.14 -15.35
C THR A 126 -2.99 -4.74 -14.29
N VAL A 127 -3.24 -4.00 -13.21
CA VAL A 127 -4.12 -4.43 -12.12
C VAL A 127 -5.29 -3.46 -12.06
N ASP A 128 -6.46 -3.95 -12.45
CA ASP A 128 -7.70 -3.19 -12.42
C ASP A 128 -8.58 -3.64 -11.24
N PRO A 129 -9.17 -2.71 -10.46
CA PRO A 129 -10.03 -3.05 -9.32
C PRO A 129 -11.28 -3.88 -9.67
N VAL A 130 -11.74 -3.81 -10.91
CA VAL A 130 -12.97 -4.47 -11.38
C VAL A 130 -12.65 -5.74 -12.14
N THR A 131 -11.71 -5.68 -13.09
CA THR A 131 -11.40 -6.83 -13.96
C THR A 131 -10.26 -7.70 -13.45
N GLY A 132 -9.53 -7.27 -12.42
CA GLY A 132 -8.38 -7.98 -11.87
C GLY A 132 -7.11 -7.79 -12.71
N VAL A 133 -6.23 -8.79 -12.68
CA VAL A 133 -4.93 -8.75 -13.37
C VAL A 133 -5.11 -9.03 -14.87
N THR A 134 -4.53 -8.16 -15.69
CA THR A 134 -4.48 -8.26 -17.16
C THR A 134 -3.06 -7.97 -17.66
N ASP A 135 -2.79 -8.28 -18.94
CA ASP A 135 -1.50 -8.01 -19.60
C ASP A 135 -0.25 -8.55 -18.88
N LEU A 136 -0.39 -9.66 -18.15
CA LEU A 136 0.71 -10.28 -17.40
C LEU A 136 1.80 -10.83 -18.34
N GLN A 137 3.01 -10.32 -18.18
CA GLN A 137 4.19 -10.73 -18.93
C GLN A 137 5.40 -10.88 -17.99
N PRO A 138 6.11 -12.03 -18.00
CA PRO A 138 5.73 -13.27 -18.66
C PRO A 138 4.47 -13.88 -18.01
N ALA A 139 3.67 -14.62 -18.79
CA ALA A 139 2.42 -15.22 -18.30
C ALA A 139 2.61 -16.22 -17.13
N ALA A 140 3.84 -16.71 -16.94
CA ALA A 140 4.22 -17.62 -15.85
C ALA A 140 4.75 -16.90 -14.59
N ALA A 141 4.72 -15.56 -14.55
CA ALA A 141 5.13 -14.81 -13.37
C ALA A 141 4.25 -15.18 -12.16
N MET A 142 4.88 -15.34 -11.00
CA MET A 142 4.23 -15.65 -9.73
C MET A 142 4.81 -14.79 -8.62
N VAL A 143 4.03 -14.61 -7.56
CA VAL A 143 4.50 -14.06 -6.27
C VAL A 143 4.86 -15.24 -5.37
N GLY A 144 6.04 -15.20 -4.73
CA GLY A 144 6.57 -16.27 -3.89
C GLY A 144 7.15 -15.75 -2.58
#